data_AF-A0A087UGV1-F1
#
_entry.id   AF-A0A087UGV1-F1
#
_cell.length_a   1.000
_cell.length_b   1.000
_cell.length_c   1.000
_cell.angle_alpha   90.00
_cell.angle_beta   90.00
_cell.angle_gamma   90.00
#
_symmetry.space_group_name_H-M   'P 1'
#
loop_
_entity.id
_entity.type
_entity.pdbx_description
1 polymer ?
#
loop_
_entity_poly.entity_id
_entity_poly.type
_entity_poly.pdbx_seq_one_letter_code
_entity_poly.pdbx_strand_id
1 'polypeptide(L)'
;MKLQSKSNESCSVGVNFCIVHLGPAAGKLKYTLLDKRDISLFREFHFEPFVEIDKNGEGAVLYAYAYPVSRGRHTGKYVHELLW
;
A
#
# COMPACT_ATOMS: atom_id res chain seq x y z
N MET A 1 12.18 10.58 40.56
CA MET A 1 11.18 9.65 39.99
C MET A 1 11.87 8.83 38.90
N LYS A 2 11.95 7.50 39.08
CA LYS A 2 12.71 6.61 38.19
C LYS A 2 11.73 6.05 37.15
N LEU A 3 11.84 6.49 35.90
CA LEU A 3 11.07 5.93 34.79
C LEU A 3 11.56 4.51 34.56
N GLN A 4 10.71 3.52 34.87
CA GLN A 4 10.99 2.14 34.52
C GLN A 4 10.87 1.98 33.01
N SER A 5 11.97 1.58 32.37
CA SER A 5 11.96 1.09 31.00
C SER A 5 11.17 -0.21 30.97
N LYS A 6 10.00 -0.20 30.33
CA LYS A 6 9.17 -1.39 30.14
C LYS A 6 9.90 -2.31 29.15
N SER A 7 10.55 -3.33 29.68
CA SER A 7 11.23 -4.37 28.90
C SER A 7 10.24 -5.47 28.49
N ASN A 8 10.39 -5.89 27.23
CA ASN A 8 9.95 -7.15 26.63
C ASN A 8 8.44 -7.37 26.47
N GLU A 9 7.88 -6.81 25.39
CA GLU A 9 6.82 -7.51 24.67
C GLU A 9 7.42 -8.77 24.04
N SER A 10 7.00 -9.93 24.54
CA SER A 10 7.20 -11.22 23.89
C SER A 10 6.63 -11.13 22.47
N CYS A 11 7.52 -11.11 21.47
CA CYS A 11 7.18 -11.07 20.07
C CYS A 11 6.48 -12.38 19.68
N SER A 12 5.16 -12.46 19.89
CA SER A 12 4.36 -13.21 18.94
C SER A 12 4.70 -12.62 17.58
N VAL A 13 5.15 -13.44 16.64
CA VAL A 13 5.47 -13.00 15.27
C VAL A 13 4.15 -12.68 14.59
N GLY A 14 3.50 -11.60 15.02
CA GLY A 14 2.29 -11.07 14.45
C GLY A 14 2.65 -10.27 13.20
N VAL A 15 1.90 -10.49 12.13
CA VAL A 15 2.08 -9.70 10.92
C VAL A 15 1.49 -8.32 11.17
N ASN A 16 2.35 -7.29 11.16
CA ASN A 16 1.95 -5.91 11.34
C ASN A 16 1.74 -5.28 9.97
N PHE A 17 0.51 -4.89 9.68
CA PHE A 17 0.15 -4.21 8.45
C PHE A 17 -0.15 -2.73 8.71
N CYS A 18 0.17 -1.91 7.71
CA CYS A 18 -0.25 -0.53 7.60
C CYS A 18 -1.37 -0.43 6.54
N ILE A 19 -2.27 0.53 6.73
CA ILE A 19 -3.31 0.86 5.75
C ILE A 19 -2.82 2.05 4.93
N VAL A 20 -2.72 1.88 3.63
CA VAL A 20 -2.32 2.93 2.68
C VAL A 20 -3.55 3.39 1.91
N HIS A 21 -3.79 4.70 1.90
CA HIS A 21 -4.84 5.31 1.12
C HIS A 21 -4.44 5.40 -0.35
N LEU A 22 -5.21 4.76 -1.23
CA LEU A 22 -5.00 4.84 -2.67
C LEU A 22 -5.72 6.06 -3.27
N GLY A 23 -6.95 6.34 -2.81
CA GLY A 23 -7.80 7.37 -3.40
C GLY A 23 -9.14 6.83 -3.92
N PRO A 24 -9.96 7.68 -4.56
CA PRO A 24 -11.27 7.28 -5.05
C PRO A 24 -11.17 6.45 -6.34
N ALA A 25 -11.91 5.34 -6.39
CA ALA A 25 -12.18 4.59 -7.62
C ALA A 25 -13.60 4.00 -7.60
N ALA A 26 -14.27 4.04 -8.75
CA ALA A 26 -15.67 3.64 -8.88
C ALA A 26 -16.58 4.29 -7.81
N GLY A 27 -16.36 5.58 -7.53
CA GLY A 27 -17.14 6.36 -6.56
C GLY A 27 -16.89 6.05 -5.08
N LYS A 28 -15.90 5.21 -4.74
CA LYS A 28 -15.55 4.88 -3.35
C LYS A 28 -14.06 5.05 -3.07
N LEU A 29 -13.71 5.45 -1.85
CA LEU A 29 -12.32 5.47 -1.39
C LEU A 29 -11.77 4.06 -1.28
N LYS A 30 -10.52 3.89 -1.73
CA LYS A 30 -9.82 2.61 -1.78
C LYS A 30 -8.56 2.66 -0.93
N TYR A 31 -8.25 1.53 -0.33
CA TYR A 31 -7.10 1.35 0.54
C TYR A 31 -6.41 0.04 0.19
N THR A 32 -5.11 -0.04 0.43
CA THR A 32 -4.34 -1.28 0.37
C THR A 32 -3.65 -1.54 1.70
N LEU A 33 -3.34 -2.80 1.96
CA LEU A 33 -2.49 -3.19 3.08
C LEU A 33 -1.04 -3.28 2.61
N LEU A 34 -0.12 -2.86 3.49
CA LEU A 34 1.32 -2.94 3.29
C LEU A 34 1.94 -3.50 4.56
N ASP A 35 2.97 -4.34 4.47
CA ASP A 35 3.69 -4.79 5.66
C ASP A 35 4.47 -3.61 6.26
N LYS A 36 4.58 -3.55 7.59
CA LYS A 36 5.39 -2.56 8.30
C LYS A 36 6.84 -2.50 7.80
N ARG A 37 7.41 -3.62 7.34
CA ARG A 37 8.77 -3.70 6.79
C ARG A 37 8.95 -2.85 5.54
N ASP A 38 7.89 -2.68 4.75
CA ASP A 38 7.92 -2.01 3.45
C ASP A 38 7.52 -0.53 3.55
N ILE A 39 7.32 -0.01 4.77
CA ILE A 39 6.85 1.37 5.00
C ILE A 39 7.77 2.44 4.39
N SER A 40 9.04 2.12 4.12
CA SER A 40 9.97 3.00 3.41
C SER A 40 9.46 3.39 2.02
N LEU A 41 8.73 2.50 1.34
CA LEU A 41 8.12 2.76 0.03
C LEU A 41 7.19 3.98 0.05
N PHE A 42 6.55 4.27 1.19
CA PHE A 42 5.67 5.44 1.33
C PHE A 42 6.39 6.78 1.13
N ARG A 43 7.72 6.83 1.38
CA ARG A 43 8.50 8.07 1.21
C ARG A 43 8.88 8.32 -0.25
N GLU A 44 9.06 7.25 -1.01
CA GLU A 44 9.62 7.30 -2.35
C GLU A 44 8.57 7.14 -3.44
N PHE A 45 7.41 6.59 -3.11
CA PHE A 45 6.34 6.28 -4.05
C PHE A 45 5.02 6.97 -3.70
N HIS A 46 4.32 7.41 -4.74
CA HIS A 46 2.90 7.72 -4.66
C HIS A 46 2.09 6.47 -4.97
N PHE A 47 1.01 6.27 -4.22
CA PHE A 47 0.06 5.18 -4.39
C PHE A 47 -1.26 5.71 -4.93
N GLU A 48 -1.85 5.01 -5.90
CA GLU A 48 -3.14 5.35 -6.48
C GLU A 48 -3.93 4.09 -6.89
N PRO A 49 -5.26 4.19 -7.06
CA PRO A 49 -6.03 3.11 -7.64
C PRO A 49 -5.82 3.06 -9.16
N PHE A 50 -5.69 1.87 -9.70
CA PHE A 50 -5.77 1.60 -11.13
C PHE A 50 -6.91 0.63 -11.41
N VAL A 51 -7.84 1.02 -12.29
CA VAL A 51 -9.04 0.23 -12.60
C VAL A 51 -8.90 -0.32 -14.02
N GLU A 52 -8.94 -1.63 -14.14
CA GLU A 52 -9.07 -2.33 -15.41
C GLU A 52 -10.51 -2.75 -15.59
N ILE A 53 -11.17 -2.21 -16.62
CA ILE A 53 -12.54 -2.56 -16.97
C ILE A 53 -12.48 -3.63 -18.06
N ASP A 54 -13.14 -4.76 -17.83
CA ASP A 54 -13.29 -5.77 -18.88
C ASP A 54 -14.20 -5.22 -19.99
N LYS A 55 -13.67 -5.18 -21.20
CA LYS A 55 -14.39 -4.73 -22.41
C LYS A 55 -15.58 -5.63 -22.74
N ASN A 56 -15.54 -6.89 -22.30
CA ASN A 56 -16.62 -7.85 -22.52
C ASN A 56 -17.77 -7.68 -21.50
N GLY A 57 -17.60 -6.84 -20.48
CA GLY A 57 -18.63 -6.57 -19.49
C GLY A 57 -18.63 -7.51 -18.28
N GLU A 58 -17.62 -8.37 -18.12
CA GLU A 58 -17.48 -9.29 -16.98
C GLU A 58 -17.03 -8.59 -15.68
N GLY A 59 -16.93 -7.26 -15.69
CA GLY A 59 -16.69 -6.44 -14.51
C GLY A 59 -15.46 -5.57 -14.60
N ALA A 60 -14.90 -5.23 -13.43
CA ALA A 60 -13.70 -4.42 -13.33
C ALA A 60 -12.82 -4.91 -12.18
N VAL A 61 -11.51 -4.90 -12.40
CA VAL A 61 -10.50 -5.24 -11.39
C VAL A 61 -9.81 -3.97 -10.94
N LEU A 62 -9.67 -3.82 -9.64
CA LEU A 62 -8.98 -2.70 -9.02
C LEU A 62 -7.62 -3.18 -8.51
N TYR A 63 -6.57 -2.51 -8.96
CA TYR A 63 -5.22 -2.71 -8.48
C TYR A 63 -4.73 -1.51 -7.69
N ALA A 64 -3.85 -1.78 -6.73
CA ALA A 64 -2.99 -0.75 -6.16
C ALA A 64 -1.81 -0.53 -7.11
N TYR A 65 -1.62 0.71 -7.53
CA TYR A 65 -0.54 1.12 -8.42
C TYR A 65 0.36 2.11 -7.70
N ALA A 66 1.68 1.98 -7.88
CA ALA A 66 2.64 2.85 -7.24
C ALA A 66 3.71 3.30 -8.23
N TYR A 67 4.11 4.55 -8.12
CA TYR A 67 5.16 5.14 -8.96
C TYR A 67 6.09 6.03 -8.13
N PRO A 68 7.40 6.07 -8.45
CA PRO A 68 8.34 6.94 -7.75
C PRO A 68 7.91 8.40 -7.87
N VAL A 69 7.90 9.14 -6.76
CA VAL A 69 7.54 10.57 -6.73
C VAL A 69 8.43 11.37 -7.69
N SER A 70 9.70 10.98 -7.82
CA SER A 70 10.70 11.66 -8.67
C SER A 70 10.50 11.45 -10.18
N ARG A 71 9.83 10.36 -10.59
CA ARG A 71 9.68 9.97 -12.00
C ARG A 71 8.25 10.10 -12.50
N GLY A 72 7.27 10.07 -11.59
CA GLY A 72 5.87 10.24 -11.93
C GLY A 72 5.21 8.98 -12.52
N ARG A 73 3.91 9.13 -12.80
CA ARG A 73 2.96 8.04 -13.06
C ARG A 73 3.33 7.06 -14.18
N HIS A 74 3.99 7.56 -15.23
CA HIS A 74 4.35 6.75 -16.40
C HIS A 74 5.36 5.64 -16.10
N THR A 75 6.05 5.71 -14.96
CA THR A 75 7.01 4.69 -14.50
C THR A 75 6.43 3.74 -13.46
N GLY A 76 5.12 3.82 -13.22
CA GLY A 76 4.49 3.05 -12.16
C GLY A 76 4.44 1.55 -12.43
N LYS A 77 4.17 0.81 -11.37
CA LYS A 77 3.99 -0.64 -11.36
C LYS A 77 2.87 -1.01 -10.42
N TYR A 78 2.33 -2.21 -10.57
CA TYR A 78 1.40 -2.71 -9.57
C TYR A 78 2.14 -2.96 -8.26
N VAL A 79 1.51 -2.64 -7.13
CA VAL A 79 2.16 -2.73 -5.81
C VAL A 79 2.63 -4.16 -5.51
N HIS A 80 1.90 -5.18 -5.94
CA HIS A 80 2.31 -6.57 -5.74
C HIS A 80 3.59 -6.93 -6.51
N GLU A 81 3.90 -6.27 -7.63
CA GLU A 81 5.16 -6.44 -8.37
C GLU A 81 6.34 -5.70 -7.73
N LEU A 82 6.07 -4.75 -6.83
CA LEU A 82 7.12 -4.05 -6.06
C LEU A 82 7.50 -4.79 -4.79
N LEU A 83 6.57 -5.59 -4.26
CA LEU A 83 6.72 -6.28 -2.96
C LEU A 83 7.24 -7.71 -3.09
N TRP A 84 7.12 -8.34 -4.26
CA TRP A 84 7.52 -9.72 -4.55
C TRP A 84 8.63 -9.76 -5.59
#